data_AF-A0A538NDJ7-F1
#
_entry.id   AF-A0A538NDJ7-F1
#
_cell.length_a   1.000
_cell.length_b   1.000
_cell.length_c   1.000
_cell.angle_alpha   90.00
_cell.angle_beta   90.00
_cell.angle_gamma   90.00
#
_symmetry.space_group_name_H-M   'P 1'
#
loop_
_entity.id
_entity.type
_entity.pdbx_description
1 polymer ?
#
loop_
_entity_poly.entity_id
_entity_poly.type
_entity_poly.pdbx_seq_one_letter_code
_entity_poly.pdbx_strand_id
1 'polypeptide(L)'
;MNLDVHRSAGCHLVLASFLAPAAIFSATLVQKTPPTPPADAGSPVLIWDVDPKLDKSLPRNFRTTDDPLKANKGQLPANTGLADLRASGSGEFTDDGLKLLLARTRGPVTVFDLRQETHIFVNGLPVSWYAIRDWANVGRSQDAIEADESARVESLKPGS
;
A
#
# COMPACT_ATOMS: atom_id res chain seq x y z
N MET A 1 20.89 31.12 63.60
CA MET A 1 20.60 32.55 63.38
C MET A 1 21.55 33.01 62.28
N ASN A 2 21.18 33.35 61.07
CA ASN A 2 19.90 33.73 60.46
C ASN A 2 19.83 33.15 59.04
N LEU A 3 18.60 32.94 58.56
CA LEU A 3 18.29 32.63 57.17
C LEU A 3 18.57 33.85 56.29
N ASP A 4 19.15 33.65 55.11
CA ASP A 4 18.84 34.49 53.96
C ASP A 4 18.58 33.61 52.74
N VAL A 5 17.29 33.53 52.42
CA VAL A 5 16.73 32.83 51.27
C VAL A 5 16.71 33.82 50.12
N HIS A 6 17.61 33.64 49.14
CA HIS A 6 17.49 34.35 47.87
C HIS A 6 16.32 33.77 47.08
N ARG A 7 15.19 34.50 47.10
CA ARG A 7 14.00 34.20 46.31
C ARG A 7 14.23 34.71 44.88
N SER A 8 14.73 33.84 44.00
CA SER A 8 14.77 34.10 42.57
C SER A 8 13.34 34.05 42.02
N ALA A 9 12.85 35.19 41.51
CA ALA A 9 11.57 35.28 40.84
C ALA A 9 11.67 34.59 39.46
N GLY A 10 11.26 33.32 39.39
CA GLY A 10 11.08 32.62 38.13
C GLY A 10 9.94 33.26 37.33
N CYS A 11 10.30 34.03 36.31
CA CYS A 11 9.34 34.48 35.30
C CYS A 11 9.00 33.28 34.41
N HIS A 12 7.89 32.59 34.70
CA HIS A 12 7.37 31.54 33.85
C HIS A 12 6.84 32.17 32.56
N LEU A 13 7.64 32.13 31.49
CA LEU A 13 7.20 32.48 30.16
C LEU A 13 6.24 31.39 29.66
N VAL A 14 4.94 31.61 29.84
CA VAL A 14 3.91 30.75 29.25
C VAL A 14 3.87 31.04 27.75
N LEU A 15 4.53 30.19 26.96
CA LEU A 15 4.44 30.25 25.51
C LEU A 15 3.07 29.68 25.11
N ALA A 16 2.09 30.56 24.87
CA ALA A 16 0.80 30.18 24.33
C ALA A 16 0.97 29.82 22.85
N SER A 17 1.08 28.52 22.56
CA SER A 17 1.07 28.00 21.19
C SER A 17 -0.32 28.18 20.59
N PHE A 18 -0.53 29.23 19.80
CA PHE A 18 -1.72 29.34 18.96
C PHE A 18 -1.62 28.29 17.84
N LEU A 19 -2.29 27.15 18.02
CA LEU A 19 -2.55 26.18 16.95
C LEU A 19 -3.52 26.84 15.95
N ALA A 20 -2.96 27.46 14.90
CA ALA A 20 -3.76 27.81 13.74
C ALA A 20 -4.20 26.51 13.04
N PRO A 21 -5.49 26.27 12.80
CA PRO A 21 -5.93 25.11 12.05
C PRO A 21 -5.41 25.26 10.61
N ALA A 22 -4.48 24.38 10.22
CA ALA A 22 -4.08 24.26 8.83
C ALA A 22 -5.31 23.80 8.04
N ALA A 23 -5.95 24.70 7.31
CA ALA A 23 -7.00 24.35 6.37
C ALA A 23 -6.37 23.45 5.30
N ILE A 24 -6.68 22.16 5.35
CA ILE A 24 -6.29 21.21 4.30
C ILE A 24 -7.15 21.56 3.09
N PHE A 25 -6.58 22.29 2.13
CA PHE A 25 -7.20 22.48 0.83
C PHE A 25 -7.20 21.12 0.10
N SER A 26 -8.36 20.45 0.08
CA SER A 26 -8.58 19.34 -0.82
C SER A 26 -8.69 19.88 -2.25
N ALA A 27 -7.59 19.83 -3.00
CA ALA A 27 -7.63 20.05 -4.43
C ALA A 27 -8.17 18.78 -5.10
N THR A 28 -9.32 18.90 -5.76
CA THR A 28 -9.85 17.81 -6.60
C THR A 28 -8.92 17.66 -7.80
N LEU A 29 -8.21 16.53 -7.89
CA LEU A 29 -7.45 16.18 -9.09
C LEU A 29 -8.44 15.83 -10.20
N VAL A 30 -8.74 16.80 -11.07
CA VAL A 30 -9.56 16.55 -12.26
C VAL A 30 -8.65 16.07 -13.38
N GLN A 31 -8.79 14.80 -13.76
CA GLN A 31 -8.04 14.25 -14.89
C GLN A 31 -8.55 14.88 -16.19
N LYS A 32 -7.68 15.62 -16.89
CA LYS A 32 -8.01 16.36 -18.13
C LYS A 32 -8.53 15.45 -19.25
N THR A 33 -8.11 14.19 -19.24
CA THR A 33 -8.54 13.16 -20.20
C THR A 33 -8.68 11.83 -19.46
N PRO A 34 -9.88 11.51 -18.93
CA PRO A 34 -10.08 10.25 -18.24
C PRO A 34 -9.92 9.08 -19.22
N PRO A 35 -9.28 7.97 -18.82
CA PRO A 35 -9.19 6.79 -19.64
C PRO A 35 -10.59 6.23 -19.91
N THR A 36 -10.82 5.77 -21.14
CA THR A 36 -12.06 5.11 -21.53
C THR A 36 -11.94 3.60 -21.25
N PRO A 37 -12.97 2.96 -20.66
CA PRO A 37 -12.98 1.52 -20.49
C PRO A 37 -12.81 0.80 -21.84
N PRO A 38 -12.06 -0.31 -21.90
CA PRO A 38 -11.99 -1.15 -23.10
C PRO A 38 -13.33 -1.86 -23.35
N ALA A 39 -13.51 -2.40 -24.56
CA ALA A 39 -14.75 -3.06 -24.97
C ALA A 39 -15.11 -4.30 -24.13
N ASP A 40 -14.10 -4.98 -23.56
CA ASP A 40 -14.25 -6.16 -22.72
C ASP A 40 -14.39 -5.83 -21.22
N ALA A 41 -14.36 -4.56 -20.81
CA ALA A 41 -14.52 -4.17 -19.41
C ALA A 41 -15.86 -4.61 -18.79
N GLY A 42 -16.91 -4.74 -19.60
CA GLY A 42 -18.22 -5.24 -19.15
C GLY A 42 -18.28 -6.76 -18.95
N SER A 43 -17.28 -7.49 -19.44
CA SER A 43 -17.21 -8.96 -19.39
C SER A 43 -15.77 -9.42 -19.11
N PRO A 44 -15.17 -9.02 -17.97
CA PRO A 44 -13.79 -9.36 -17.67
C PRO A 44 -13.65 -10.87 -17.39
N VAL A 45 -12.45 -11.40 -17.62
CA VAL A 45 -12.12 -12.82 -17.46
C VAL A 45 -11.37 -13.02 -16.16
N LEU A 46 -11.75 -14.04 -15.39
CA LEU A 46 -11.02 -14.43 -14.18
C LEU A 46 -9.67 -15.06 -14.55
N ILE A 47 -8.59 -14.54 -13.99
CA ILE A 47 -7.22 -15.04 -14.19
C ILE A 47 -6.53 -15.35 -12.86
N TRP A 48 -5.53 -16.22 -12.91
CA TRP A 48 -4.55 -16.35 -11.83
C TRP A 48 -3.51 -15.25 -11.99
N ASP A 49 -3.31 -14.44 -10.94
CA ASP A 49 -2.33 -13.34 -11.02
C ASP A 49 -0.89 -13.85 -10.92
N VAL A 50 -0.70 -15.03 -10.33
CA VAL A 50 0.59 -15.71 -10.19
C VAL A 50 0.56 -17.07 -10.87
N ASP A 51 1.72 -17.57 -11.31
CA ASP A 51 1.85 -18.98 -11.69
C ASP A 51 1.55 -19.84 -10.45
N PRO A 52 0.53 -20.72 -10.46
CA PRO A 52 0.21 -21.56 -9.32
C PRO A 52 1.36 -22.47 -8.87
N LYS A 53 2.36 -22.72 -9.73
CA LYS A 53 3.58 -23.47 -9.36
C LYS A 53 4.53 -22.68 -8.45
N LEU A 54 4.30 -21.37 -8.32
CA LEU A 54 5.07 -20.44 -7.49
C LEU A 54 4.31 -20.08 -6.21
N ASP A 55 3.28 -20.85 -5.84
CA ASP A 55 2.42 -20.62 -4.69
C ASP A 55 3.16 -20.46 -3.35
N LYS A 56 4.33 -21.09 -3.22
CA LYS A 56 5.19 -21.08 -2.02
C LYS A 56 6.48 -20.29 -2.18
N SER A 57 6.50 -19.37 -3.14
CA SER A 57 7.68 -18.54 -3.43
C SER A 57 7.54 -17.13 -2.88
N LEU A 58 8.67 -16.43 -2.73
CA LEU A 58 8.62 -14.99 -2.46
C LEU A 58 7.92 -14.28 -3.64
N PRO A 59 7.03 -13.33 -3.35
CA PRO A 59 6.36 -12.54 -4.38
C PRO A 59 7.36 -11.90 -5.35
N ARG A 60 6.97 -11.85 -6.63
CA ARG A 60 7.81 -11.28 -7.68
C ARG A 60 8.25 -9.87 -7.30
N ASN A 61 9.48 -9.53 -7.66
CA ASN A 61 10.07 -8.21 -7.39
C ASN A 61 9.98 -7.78 -5.91
N PHE A 62 9.93 -8.69 -4.93
CA PHE A 62 10.01 -8.30 -3.53
C PHE A 62 11.35 -7.60 -3.26
N ARG A 63 11.29 -6.39 -2.70
CA ARG A 63 12.45 -5.62 -2.22
C ARG A 63 12.12 -4.88 -0.94
N THR A 64 13.15 -4.59 -0.15
CA THR A 64 13.06 -3.79 1.07
C THR A 64 14.01 -2.60 1.04
N THR A 65 13.77 -1.60 1.89
CA THR A 65 14.71 -0.49 2.07
C THR A 65 15.99 -0.89 2.79
N ASP A 66 16.05 -2.11 3.34
CA ASP A 66 17.25 -2.72 3.93
C ASP A 66 18.11 -3.43 2.86
N ASP A 67 17.61 -3.60 1.63
CA ASP A 67 18.33 -4.32 0.58
C ASP A 67 19.56 -3.54 0.08
N PRO A 68 20.67 -4.23 -0.28
CA PRO A 68 21.83 -3.57 -0.84
C PRO A 68 21.52 -2.83 -2.15
N LEU A 69 21.93 -1.56 -2.24
CA LEU A 69 21.82 -0.79 -3.47
C LEU A 69 22.89 -1.21 -4.48
N LYS A 70 22.49 -1.29 -5.75
CA LYS A 70 23.41 -1.53 -6.87
C LYS A 70 24.11 -0.22 -7.25
N ALA A 71 25.41 -0.28 -7.50
CA ALA A 71 26.14 0.86 -8.04
C ALA A 71 25.64 1.22 -9.44
N ASN A 72 25.55 2.51 -9.74
CA ASN A 72 25.25 3.02 -11.07
C ASN A 72 26.47 3.78 -11.59
N LYS A 73 27.02 3.37 -12.74
CA LYS A 73 28.27 3.93 -13.31
C LYS A 73 29.43 3.98 -12.29
N GLY A 74 29.54 2.95 -11.46
CA GLY A 74 30.59 2.82 -10.44
C GLY A 74 30.37 3.61 -9.14
N GLN A 75 29.28 4.38 -9.04
CA GLN A 75 28.94 5.13 -7.83
C GLN A 75 27.78 4.48 -7.07
N LEU A 76 27.95 4.28 -5.77
CA LEU A 76 26.86 3.88 -4.89
C LEU A 76 25.95 5.09 -4.61
N PRO A 77 24.62 4.94 -4.72
CA PRO A 77 23.70 5.98 -4.30
C PRO A 77 23.79 6.25 -2.79
N ALA A 78 23.43 7.46 -2.38
CA ALA A 78 23.25 7.77 -0.96
C ALA A 78 22.14 6.89 -0.37
N ASN A 79 22.39 6.32 0.81
CA ASN A 79 21.49 5.38 1.49
C ASN A 79 21.10 5.82 2.92
N THR A 80 21.47 7.04 3.32
CA THR A 80 21.14 7.60 4.62
C THR A 80 19.62 7.57 4.85
N GLY A 81 19.19 6.96 5.96
CA GLY A 81 17.77 6.87 6.36
C GLY A 81 16.98 5.72 5.73
N LEU A 82 17.51 4.97 4.75
CA LEU A 82 16.76 3.87 4.14
C LEU A 82 16.48 2.72 5.11
N ALA A 83 17.43 2.39 5.99
CA ALA A 83 17.24 1.36 7.02
C ALA A 83 16.16 1.74 8.06
N ASP A 84 15.94 3.05 8.27
CA ASP A 84 14.94 3.57 9.20
C ASP A 84 13.56 3.71 8.56
N LEU A 85 13.48 3.81 7.22
CA LEU A 85 12.24 3.95 6.46
C LEU A 85 11.32 2.72 6.58
N ARG A 86 11.90 1.52 6.75
CA ARG A 86 11.17 0.25 6.99
C ARG A 86 10.04 -0.01 5.99
N ALA A 87 10.33 0.21 4.71
CA ALA A 87 9.37 -0.02 3.64
C ALA A 87 9.78 -1.20 2.75
N SER A 88 8.80 -1.82 2.12
CA SER A 88 8.99 -2.88 1.14
C SER A 88 7.98 -2.76 0.01
N GLY A 89 8.26 -3.43 -1.11
CA GLY A 89 7.29 -3.57 -2.20
C GLY A 89 7.52 -4.86 -2.98
N SER A 90 6.45 -5.43 -3.51
CA SER A 90 6.42 -6.63 -4.34
C SER A 90 5.35 -6.51 -5.43
N GLY A 91 5.20 -7.55 -6.26
CA GLY A 91 3.92 -7.82 -6.90
C GLY A 91 2.93 -8.47 -5.92
N GLU A 92 1.80 -8.89 -6.47
CA GLU A 92 0.81 -9.74 -5.82
C GLU A 92 1.44 -10.97 -5.15
N PHE A 93 0.76 -11.47 -4.11
CA PHE A 93 1.25 -12.57 -3.28
C PHE A 93 0.16 -13.62 -3.06
N THR A 94 0.58 -14.87 -2.84
CA THR A 94 -0.26 -15.91 -2.24
C THR A 94 -0.30 -15.75 -0.72
N ASP A 95 -1.13 -16.53 -0.04
CA ASP A 95 -1.11 -16.60 1.43
C ASP A 95 0.27 -17.04 1.98
N ASP A 96 0.89 -18.05 1.36
CA ASP A 96 2.24 -18.51 1.69
C ASP A 96 3.31 -17.46 1.32
N GLY A 97 3.14 -16.76 0.20
CA GLY A 97 3.99 -15.64 -0.20
C GLY A 97 3.94 -14.48 0.80
N LEU A 98 2.77 -14.17 1.35
CA LEU A 98 2.61 -13.18 2.41
C LEU A 98 3.32 -13.61 3.69
N LYS A 99 3.22 -14.90 4.08
CA LYS A 99 3.96 -15.43 5.25
C LYS A 99 5.48 -15.25 5.07
N LEU A 100 5.99 -15.52 3.85
CA LEU A 100 7.41 -15.31 3.53
C LEU A 100 7.80 -13.83 3.57
N LEU A 101 6.94 -12.92 3.11
CA LEU A 101 7.14 -11.48 3.21
C LEU A 101 7.21 -11.04 4.67
N LEU A 102 6.23 -11.45 5.49
CA LEU A 102 6.16 -11.07 6.90
C LEU A 102 7.40 -11.53 7.68
N ALA A 103 7.96 -12.70 7.34
CA ALA A 103 9.23 -13.19 7.90
C ALA A 103 10.45 -12.29 7.58
N ARG A 104 10.34 -11.37 6.61
CA ARG A 104 11.36 -10.38 6.25
C ARG A 104 11.09 -8.98 6.84
N THR A 105 9.97 -8.80 7.52
CA THR A 105 9.58 -7.52 8.13
C THR A 105 9.90 -7.48 9.62
N ARG A 106 9.90 -6.28 10.21
CA ARG A 106 10.19 -6.07 11.63
C ARG A 106 9.12 -5.15 12.24
N GLY A 107 8.38 -5.66 13.22
CA GLY A 107 7.31 -4.93 13.89
C GLY A 107 5.97 -4.97 13.15
N PRO A 108 5.02 -4.08 13.49
CA PRO A 108 3.72 -4.02 12.83
C PRO A 108 3.83 -3.73 11.33
N VAL A 109 3.00 -4.39 10.53
CA VAL A 109 2.96 -4.25 9.07
C VAL A 109 1.60 -3.70 8.65
N THR A 110 1.60 -2.73 7.75
CA THR A 110 0.41 -2.25 7.03
C THR A 110 0.56 -2.61 5.57
N VAL A 111 -0.45 -3.25 4.99
CA VAL A 111 -0.51 -3.53 3.55
C VAL A 111 -1.22 -2.38 2.87
N PHE A 112 -0.54 -1.73 1.92
CA PHE A 112 -1.14 -0.74 1.04
C PHE A 112 -1.45 -1.44 -0.28
N ASP A 113 -2.71 -1.82 -0.46
CA ASP A 113 -3.18 -2.29 -1.76
C ASP A 113 -3.43 -1.09 -2.67
N LEU A 114 -2.77 -1.09 -3.83
CA LEU A 114 -2.82 -0.01 -4.82
C LEU A 114 -3.60 -0.42 -6.08
N ARG A 115 -4.19 -1.62 -6.08
CA ARG A 115 -4.90 -2.21 -7.20
C ARG A 115 -6.29 -1.61 -7.34
N GLN A 116 -6.70 -1.36 -8.58
CA GLN A 116 -8.04 -0.84 -8.90
C GLN A 116 -8.93 -1.97 -9.46
N GLU A 117 -8.33 -2.92 -10.15
CA GLU A 117 -8.98 -4.12 -10.64
C GLU A 117 -9.54 -4.94 -9.48
N THR A 118 -10.65 -5.64 -9.73
CA THR A 118 -11.26 -6.50 -8.73
C THR A 118 -10.40 -7.72 -8.51
N HIS A 119 -9.98 -7.97 -7.28
CA HIS A 119 -9.04 -9.04 -6.95
C HIS A 119 -9.35 -9.69 -5.59
N ILE A 120 -9.18 -11.00 -5.51
CA ILE A 120 -9.51 -11.78 -4.31
C ILE A 120 -8.56 -12.96 -4.15
N PHE A 121 -8.73 -13.70 -3.07
CA PHE A 121 -8.07 -14.99 -2.86
C PHE A 121 -9.03 -16.15 -3.04
N VAL A 122 -8.65 -17.13 -3.87
CA VAL A 122 -9.34 -18.42 -3.98
C VAL A 122 -8.35 -19.51 -3.54
N ASN A 123 -8.67 -20.19 -2.44
CA ASN A 123 -7.82 -21.23 -1.85
C ASN A 123 -6.35 -20.77 -1.59
N GLY A 124 -6.17 -19.51 -1.18
CA GLY A 124 -4.84 -18.93 -0.92
C GLY A 124 -4.10 -18.40 -2.15
N LEU A 125 -4.65 -18.57 -3.35
CA LEU A 125 -4.10 -18.06 -4.61
C LEU A 125 -4.78 -16.75 -5.02
N PRO A 126 -4.03 -15.71 -5.43
CA PRO A 126 -4.59 -14.45 -5.89
C PRO A 126 -5.18 -14.61 -7.30
N VAL A 127 -6.39 -14.09 -7.46
CA VAL A 127 -7.09 -14.00 -8.74
C VAL A 127 -7.61 -12.59 -8.97
N SER A 128 -7.71 -12.20 -10.23
CA SER A 128 -8.31 -10.92 -10.63
C SER A 128 -9.23 -11.07 -11.84
N TRP A 129 -10.14 -10.11 -11.99
CA TRP A 129 -10.97 -9.99 -13.19
C TRP A 129 -10.30 -9.06 -14.19
N TYR A 130 -9.63 -9.66 -15.16
CA TYR A 130 -8.86 -8.97 -16.17
C TYR A 130 -9.72 -8.57 -17.38
N ALA A 131 -9.53 -7.33 -17.81
CA ALA A 131 -9.90 -6.84 -19.15
C ALA A 131 -8.66 -6.25 -19.82
N ILE A 132 -8.71 -5.94 -21.12
CA ILE A 132 -7.58 -5.35 -21.86
C ILE A 132 -6.93 -4.21 -21.06
N ARG A 133 -5.61 -4.30 -20.84
CA ARG A 133 -4.78 -3.36 -20.06
C ARG A 133 -5.03 -3.36 -18.56
N ASP A 134 -5.70 -4.39 -18.04
CA ASP A 134 -6.10 -4.47 -16.64
C ASP A 134 -7.10 -3.35 -16.26
N TRP A 135 -7.96 -2.98 -17.21
CA TRP A 135 -8.85 -1.81 -17.11
C TRP A 135 -10.32 -2.19 -16.88
N ALA A 136 -10.59 -3.31 -16.22
CA ALA A 136 -11.96 -3.75 -15.93
C ALA A 136 -12.75 -2.71 -15.12
N ASN A 137 -12.06 -1.96 -14.25
CA ASN A 137 -12.67 -0.96 -13.36
C ASN A 137 -12.38 0.50 -13.73
N VAL A 138 -11.79 0.75 -14.90
CA VAL A 138 -11.51 2.13 -15.34
C VAL A 138 -12.81 2.96 -15.36
N GLY A 139 -12.75 4.16 -14.78
CA GLY A 139 -13.89 5.08 -14.72
C GLY A 139 -14.96 4.74 -13.68
N ARG A 140 -14.82 3.63 -12.93
CA ARG A 140 -15.68 3.31 -11.79
C ARG A 140 -15.22 4.05 -10.53
N SER A 141 -16.15 4.37 -9.65
CA SER A 141 -15.85 4.88 -8.31
C SER A 141 -15.35 3.77 -7.39
N GLN A 142 -14.56 4.13 -6.38
CA GLN A 142 -14.06 3.20 -5.37
C GLN A 142 -15.19 2.37 -4.73
N ASP A 143 -16.25 3.02 -4.25
CA ASP A 143 -17.41 2.34 -3.64
C ASP A 143 -18.06 1.30 -4.57
N ALA A 144 -18.09 1.58 -5.88
CA ALA A 144 -18.69 0.68 -6.86
C ALA A 144 -17.76 -0.50 -7.19
N ILE A 145 -16.46 -0.33 -7.01
CA ILE A 145 -15.46 -1.39 -7.15
C ILE A 145 -15.53 -2.31 -5.92
N GLU A 146 -15.50 -1.74 -4.71
CA GLU A 146 -15.57 -2.49 -3.45
C GLU A 146 -16.88 -3.30 -3.32
N ALA A 147 -18.00 -2.72 -3.74
CA ALA A 147 -19.28 -3.43 -3.77
C ALA A 147 -19.28 -4.61 -4.77
N ASP A 148 -18.67 -4.44 -5.95
CA ASP A 148 -18.55 -5.50 -6.95
C ASP A 148 -17.62 -6.62 -6.50
N GLU A 149 -16.48 -6.28 -5.89
CA GLU A 149 -15.54 -7.24 -5.30
C GLU A 149 -16.21 -8.06 -4.20
N SER A 150 -16.92 -7.40 -3.27
CA SER A 150 -17.66 -8.07 -2.20
C SER A 150 -18.73 -9.03 -2.77
N ALA A 151 -19.51 -8.59 -3.75
CA ALA A 151 -20.52 -9.41 -4.40
C ALA A 151 -19.91 -10.65 -5.10
N ARG A 152 -18.71 -10.52 -5.69
CA ARG A 152 -18.00 -11.66 -6.29
C ARG A 152 -17.54 -12.66 -5.24
N VAL A 153 -17.00 -12.20 -4.10
CA VAL A 153 -16.65 -13.07 -2.98
C VAL A 153 -17.88 -13.85 -2.50
N GLU A 154 -19.01 -13.17 -2.31
CA GLU A 154 -20.27 -13.80 -1.86
C GLU A 154 -20.84 -14.80 -2.88
N SER A 155 -20.56 -14.58 -4.18
CA SER A 155 -21.02 -15.49 -5.24
C SER A 155 -20.25 -16.81 -5.29
N LEU A 156 -19.04 -16.87 -4.71
CA LEU A 156 -18.22 -18.08 -4.69
C LEU A 156 -18.80 -19.09 -3.69
N LYS A 157 -18.90 -20.35 -4.15
CA LYS A 157 -19.34 -21.48 -3.33
C LYS A 157 -18.17 -22.42 -3.05
N PRO A 158 -18.17 -23.16 -1.94
CA PRO A 158 -17.22 -24.25 -1.74
C PRO A 158 -17.25 -25.23 -2.93
N GLY A 159 -16.09 -25.44 -3.57
CA GLY A 159 -15.96 -26.32 -4.74
C GLY A 159 -16.25 -25.67 -6.11
N SER A 160 -16.36 -24.33 -6.17
CA SER A 160 -16.37 -23.55 -7.43
C SER A 160 -14.98 -23.46 -8.05
#